data_AF-V6F5L4-F1
#
_entry.id   AF-V6F5L4-F1
#
_cell.length_a   1.000
_cell.length_b   1.000
_cell.length_c   1.000
_cell.angle_alpha   90.00
_cell.angle_beta   90.00
_cell.angle_gamma   90.00
#
_symmetry.space_group_name_H-M   'P 1'
#
loop_
_entity.id
_entity.type
_entity.pdbx_description
1 polymer ?
#
loop_
_entity_poly.entity_id
_entity_poly.type
_entity_poly.pdbx_seq_one_letter_code
_entity_poly.pdbx_strand_id
1 'polypeptide(L)'
;MRSTTAIDHAAVVRKINATLQGPVVEVLAELVPEVRHLPKRNALEAILDDVELLDRCFQAFRSNPEQFRHLLIDRRKVAVDDAEALLECGRSLDQVVAMVVRTAAKRHFRSRLDGTAKTLRQRPRRQAQRGLLARLRALLSLAETQSAGTRPKSRGEILYIAFQDYLRHDWQVPIIPEYCLMSPGMVRRLGPRLLDYRLAEDIRRLRADPDNPPPPTPVVEVNENAQGRPGYQLPDVLDSGRKGKPTPISTADKRVSDGMAPLLTDIVKTDDKDRRARLSDILTADGKRLKANAFTMTLLDPKVRALLPNAEQTVRVTGILGAVNGLVGKMLVGELGFRTDQLAVFVMAAHGALGDDRFNKAFGLPGRPDYVGKMVERAKAADISQSSELKTIADFVTTMFAAAEAAQKR
;
A
#
# COMPACT_ATOMS: atom_id res chain seq x y z
N MET A 1 0.14 37.69 3.43
CA MET A 1 0.80 36.66 4.26
C MET A 1 1.12 35.45 3.39
N ARG A 2 2.33 35.37 2.81
CA ARG A 2 2.75 34.17 2.06
C ARG A 2 3.12 33.08 3.07
N SER A 3 2.57 31.89 2.86
CA SER A 3 2.44 30.81 3.83
C SER A 3 3.79 30.32 4.38
N THR A 4 3.94 30.32 5.71
CA THR A 4 5.06 29.74 6.47
C THR A 4 5.28 28.26 6.08
N THR A 5 4.21 27.56 5.71
CA THR A 5 4.23 26.13 5.33
C THR A 5 5.02 25.85 4.05
N ALA A 6 5.05 26.79 3.09
CA ALA A 6 5.76 26.60 1.83
C ALA A 6 7.29 26.75 1.99
N ILE A 7 7.72 27.62 2.91
CA ILE A 7 9.13 27.85 3.24
C ILE A 7 9.70 26.61 3.94
N ASP A 8 8.93 26.00 4.84
CA ASP A 8 9.30 24.77 5.55
C ASP A 8 9.43 23.57 4.58
N HIS A 9 8.47 23.40 3.66
CA HIS A 9 8.52 22.32 2.68
C HIS A 9 9.79 22.37 1.82
N ALA A 10 10.18 23.56 1.35
CA ALA A 10 11.37 23.72 0.53
C ALA A 10 12.66 23.42 1.31
N ALA A 11 12.69 23.70 2.62
CA ALA A 11 13.83 23.37 3.48
C ALA A 11 13.96 21.85 3.67
N VAL A 12 12.84 21.17 3.93
CA VAL A 12 12.77 19.70 4.05
C VAL A 12 13.29 19.02 2.78
N VAL A 13 12.81 19.44 1.61
CA VAL A 13 13.27 18.90 0.31
C VAL A 13 14.78 19.10 0.10
N ARG A 14 15.33 20.27 0.47
CA ARG A 14 16.76 20.52 0.36
C ARG A 14 17.56 19.57 1.26
N LYS A 15 17.09 19.35 2.49
CA LYS A 15 17.72 18.43 3.43
C LYS A 15 17.72 17.00 2.88
N ILE A 16 16.59 16.52 2.38
CA ILE A 16 16.47 15.19 1.76
C ILE A 16 17.44 15.05 0.59
N ASN A 17 17.47 16.01 -0.33
CA ASN A 17 18.37 15.94 -1.48
C ASN A 17 19.85 15.98 -1.07
N ALA A 18 20.21 16.76 -0.05
CA ALA A 18 21.58 16.77 0.47
C ALA A 18 21.98 15.40 1.07
N THR A 19 21.07 14.78 1.83
CA THR A 19 21.28 13.43 2.38
C THR A 19 21.39 12.38 1.28
N LEU A 20 20.52 12.45 0.26
CA LEU A 20 20.55 11.53 -0.88
C LEU A 20 21.81 11.70 -1.74
N GLN A 21 22.29 12.93 -1.96
CA GLN A 21 23.47 13.21 -2.78
C GLN A 21 24.81 12.93 -2.07
N GLY A 22 24.82 12.96 -0.74
CA GLY A 22 26.02 12.73 0.07
C GLY A 22 25.98 11.33 0.72
N PRO A 23 25.63 11.24 2.01
CA PRO A 23 25.79 10.02 2.79
C PRO A 23 25.15 8.77 2.17
N VAL A 24 23.94 8.88 1.59
CA VAL A 24 23.26 7.72 0.99
C VAL A 24 24.01 7.21 -0.23
N VAL A 25 24.48 8.10 -1.11
CA VAL A 25 25.28 7.72 -2.28
C VAL A 25 26.63 7.14 -1.87
N GLU A 26 27.22 7.59 -0.76
CA GLU A 26 28.46 7.03 -0.24
C GLU A 26 28.29 5.58 0.19
N VAL A 27 27.26 5.27 0.98
CA VAL A 27 26.93 3.88 1.36
C VAL A 27 26.57 3.05 0.12
N LEU A 28 25.78 3.59 -0.81
CA LEU A 28 25.43 2.89 -2.05
C LEU A 28 26.65 2.62 -2.95
N ALA A 29 27.67 3.48 -2.96
CA ALA A 29 28.89 3.26 -3.73
C ALA A 29 29.74 2.09 -3.19
N GLU A 30 29.58 1.73 -1.91
CA GLU A 30 30.21 0.56 -1.31
C GLU A 30 29.46 -0.73 -1.67
N LEU A 31 28.13 -0.66 -1.75
CA LEU A 31 27.24 -1.80 -2.00
C LEU A 31 27.01 -2.10 -3.49
N VAL A 32 27.01 -1.08 -4.35
CA VAL A 32 26.64 -1.17 -5.77
C VAL A 32 27.83 -0.71 -6.62
N PRO A 33 28.58 -1.63 -7.26
CA PRO A 33 29.80 -1.31 -8.00
C PRO A 33 29.62 -0.24 -9.08
N GLU A 34 28.48 -0.22 -9.77
CA GLU A 34 28.20 0.76 -10.82
C GLU A 34 28.13 2.19 -10.27
N VAL A 35 27.62 2.37 -9.04
CA VAL A 35 27.54 3.68 -8.38
C VAL A 35 28.93 4.22 -8.05
N ARG A 36 29.88 3.34 -7.70
CA ARG A 36 31.28 3.71 -7.40
C ARG A 36 31.99 4.42 -8.55
N HIS A 37 31.63 4.09 -9.79
CA HIS A 37 32.24 4.64 -10.99
C HIS A 37 31.60 5.99 -11.41
N LEU A 38 30.50 6.39 -10.78
CA LEU A 38 29.82 7.65 -11.11
C LEU A 38 30.54 8.85 -10.46
N PRO A 39 30.63 9.99 -11.17
CA PRO A 39 31.13 11.22 -10.55
C PRO A 39 30.25 11.64 -9.37
N LYS A 40 30.81 11.75 -8.16
CA LYS A 40 30.07 12.06 -6.92
C LYS A 40 29.07 13.20 -7.07
N ARG A 41 29.47 14.28 -7.76
CA ARG A 41 28.64 15.47 -7.98
C ARG A 41 27.31 15.19 -8.72
N ASN A 42 27.30 14.19 -9.59
CA ASN A 42 26.15 13.86 -10.45
C ASN A 42 25.63 12.43 -10.23
N ALA A 43 26.14 11.70 -9.24
CA ALA A 43 25.80 10.30 -9.02
C ALA A 43 24.30 10.09 -8.83
N LEU A 44 23.65 10.88 -7.97
CA LEU A 44 22.19 10.80 -7.78
C LEU A 44 21.42 11.07 -9.08
N GLU A 45 21.87 12.01 -9.91
CA GLU A 45 21.18 12.31 -11.18
C GLU A 45 21.31 11.14 -12.16
N ALA A 46 22.50 10.55 -12.27
CA ALA A 46 22.74 9.38 -13.10
C ALA A 46 21.93 8.17 -12.62
N ILE A 47 21.86 7.93 -11.30
CA ILE A 47 21.01 6.88 -10.71
C ILE A 47 19.53 7.13 -11.03
N LEU A 48 19.03 8.37 -10.90
CA LEU A 48 17.62 8.68 -11.18
C LEU A 48 17.26 8.63 -12.67
N ASP A 49 18.25 8.73 -13.57
CA ASP A 49 18.06 8.65 -15.02
C ASP A 49 18.12 7.19 -15.52
N ASP A 50 18.69 6.26 -14.74
CA ASP A 50 18.78 4.83 -15.01
C ASP A 50 17.91 4.02 -14.03
N VAL A 51 16.76 3.57 -14.52
CA VAL A 51 15.76 2.84 -13.73
C VAL A 51 16.30 1.50 -13.22
N GLU A 52 17.14 0.82 -13.99
CA GLU A 52 17.69 -0.48 -13.59
C GLU A 52 18.73 -0.30 -12.49
N LEU A 53 19.58 0.73 -12.59
CA LEU A 53 20.53 1.07 -11.55
C LEU A 53 19.82 1.52 -10.27
N LEU A 54 18.74 2.30 -10.38
CA LEU A 54 17.93 2.70 -9.23
C LEU A 54 17.29 1.50 -8.52
N ASP A 55 16.77 0.52 -9.28
CA ASP A 55 16.22 -0.71 -8.70
C ASP A 55 17.28 -1.47 -7.90
N ARG A 56 18.50 -1.65 -8.46
CA ARG A 56 19.63 -2.26 -7.74
C ARG A 56 20.00 -1.48 -6.47
N CYS A 57 19.92 -0.15 -6.49
CA CYS A 57 20.13 0.66 -5.29
C CYS A 57 19.07 0.40 -4.21
N PHE A 58 17.80 0.25 -4.59
CA PHE A 58 16.73 -0.13 -3.64
C PHE A 58 16.91 -1.54 -3.11
N GLN A 59 17.31 -2.50 -3.95
CA GLN A 59 17.62 -3.87 -3.51
C GLN A 59 18.79 -3.90 -2.52
N ALA A 60 19.85 -3.11 -2.76
CA ALA A 60 20.98 -2.97 -1.85
C ALA A 60 20.55 -2.35 -0.52
N PHE A 61 19.68 -1.32 -0.55
CA PHE A 61 19.10 -0.70 0.64
C PHE A 61 18.33 -1.69 1.50
N ARG A 62 17.42 -2.48 0.90
CA ARG A 62 16.62 -3.46 1.64
C ARG A 62 17.43 -4.64 2.17
N SER A 63 18.44 -5.08 1.43
CA SER A 63 19.31 -6.20 1.84
C SER A 63 20.29 -5.83 2.96
N ASN A 64 20.57 -4.53 3.17
CA ASN A 64 21.59 -4.07 4.10
C ASN A 64 21.10 -2.95 5.03
N PRO A 65 19.98 -3.10 5.76
CA PRO A 65 19.35 -2.01 6.52
C PRO A 65 20.29 -1.43 7.60
N GLU A 66 21.14 -2.27 8.20
CA GLU A 66 22.09 -1.84 9.23
C GLU A 66 23.10 -0.79 8.73
N GLN A 67 23.50 -0.86 7.45
CA GLN A 67 24.40 0.13 6.88
C GLN A 67 23.74 1.51 6.74
N PHE A 68 22.42 1.56 6.62
CA PHE A 68 21.65 2.81 6.50
C PHE A 68 21.07 3.29 7.83
N ARG A 69 21.12 2.48 8.90
CA ARG A 69 20.51 2.76 10.21
C ARG A 69 20.88 4.14 10.78
N HIS A 70 22.13 4.54 10.61
CA HIS A 70 22.64 5.84 11.08
C HIS A 70 22.10 7.05 10.29
N LEU A 71 21.54 6.82 9.09
CA LEU A 71 20.89 7.84 8.26
C LEU A 71 19.39 7.93 8.52
N LEU A 72 18.80 6.85 9.03
CA LEU A 72 17.37 6.74 9.36
C LEU A 72 17.13 7.18 10.81
N ILE A 73 17.36 8.46 11.09
CA ILE A 73 17.20 9.02 12.44
C ILE A 73 15.98 9.93 12.56
N ASP A 74 15.31 9.90 13.71
CA ASP A 74 14.20 10.79 14.04
C ASP A 74 14.67 12.18 14.52
N ARG A 75 13.73 13.04 14.93
CA ARG A 75 14.04 14.37 15.49
C ARG A 75 14.80 14.31 16.83
N ARG A 76 14.74 13.18 17.55
CA ARG A 76 15.44 12.94 18.81
C ARG A 76 16.80 12.27 18.62
N LYS A 77 17.25 12.10 17.36
CA LYS A 77 18.49 11.42 16.98
C LYS A 77 18.51 9.93 17.35
N VAL A 78 17.34 9.31 17.40
CA VAL A 78 17.17 7.87 17.60
C VAL A 78 16.97 7.21 16.25
N ALA A 79 17.62 6.06 16.03
CA ALA A 79 17.44 5.26 14.82
C ALA A 79 15.98 4.76 14.71
N VAL A 80 15.43 4.85 13.52
CA VAL A 80 14.06 4.51 13.18
C VAL A 80 14.06 3.24 12.34
N ASP A 81 13.46 2.18 12.88
CA ASP A 81 13.32 0.89 12.19
C ASP A 81 11.98 0.77 11.42
N ASP A 82 11.00 1.63 11.73
CA ASP A 82 9.67 1.66 11.10
C ASP A 82 9.63 2.61 9.89
N ALA A 83 9.17 2.13 8.74
CA ALA A 83 9.07 2.92 7.51
C ALA A 83 8.03 4.05 7.59
N GLU A 84 7.02 3.94 8.45
CA GLU A 84 5.98 4.96 8.66
C GLU A 84 6.44 6.06 9.64
N ALA A 85 7.45 5.79 10.47
CA ALA A 85 7.92 6.73 11.47
C ALA A 85 8.64 7.94 10.84
N LEU A 86 8.53 9.09 11.52
CA LEU A 86 9.01 10.36 11.00
C LEU A 86 10.52 10.52 11.22
N LEU A 87 11.24 10.71 10.12
CA LEU A 87 12.66 11.05 10.13
C LEU A 87 12.88 12.50 10.62
N GLU A 88 14.13 12.87 10.88
CA GLU A 88 14.53 14.21 11.30
C GLU A 88 14.04 15.32 10.34
N CYS A 89 13.87 14.99 9.06
CA CYS A 89 13.32 15.90 8.06
C CYS A 89 11.79 16.09 8.15
N GLY A 90 11.10 15.39 9.06
CA GLY A 90 9.64 15.45 9.23
C GLY A 90 8.84 14.68 8.18
N ARG A 91 9.49 13.78 7.44
CA ARG A 91 8.88 12.87 6.46
C ARG A 91 9.14 11.43 6.90
N SER A 92 8.23 10.53 6.57
CA SER A 92 8.48 9.08 6.74
C SER A 92 9.39 8.55 5.64
N LEU A 93 9.99 7.37 5.86
CA LEU A 93 10.82 6.72 4.85
C LEU A 93 10.01 6.44 3.57
N ASP A 94 8.77 5.95 3.72
CA ASP A 94 7.86 5.72 2.58
C ASP A 94 7.60 6.98 1.76
N GLN A 95 7.47 8.14 2.41
CA GLN A 95 7.31 9.41 1.70
C GLN A 95 8.56 9.78 0.90
N VAL A 96 9.75 9.51 1.44
CA VAL A 96 11.03 9.74 0.74
C VAL A 96 11.18 8.79 -0.44
N VAL A 97 10.86 7.50 -0.26
CA VAL A 97 10.85 6.49 -1.34
C VAL A 97 9.91 6.91 -2.46
N ALA A 98 8.66 7.27 -2.13
CA ALA A 98 7.69 7.77 -3.10
C ALA A 98 8.21 9.00 -3.87
N MET A 99 8.91 9.92 -3.19
CA MET A 99 9.53 11.08 -3.84
C MET A 99 10.62 10.67 -4.85
N VAL A 100 11.47 9.70 -4.50
CA VAL A 100 12.52 9.18 -5.39
C VAL A 100 11.90 8.51 -6.61
N VAL A 101 10.94 7.60 -6.40
CA VAL A 101 10.22 6.87 -7.46
C VAL A 101 9.51 7.85 -8.41
N ARG A 102 8.77 8.84 -7.88
CA ARG A 102 8.12 9.89 -8.69
C ARG A 102 9.13 10.69 -9.50
N THR A 103 10.28 11.00 -8.92
CA THR A 103 11.33 11.76 -9.62
C THR A 103 11.91 10.95 -10.77
N ALA A 104 12.23 9.68 -10.55
CA ALA A 104 12.71 8.77 -11.58
C ALA A 104 11.68 8.57 -12.69
N ALA A 105 10.42 8.29 -12.36
CA ALA A 105 9.34 8.14 -13.32
C ALA A 105 9.12 9.40 -14.16
N LYS A 106 9.10 10.59 -13.51
CA LYS A 106 8.96 11.87 -14.21
C LYS A 106 10.11 12.09 -15.21
N ARG A 107 11.35 11.80 -14.82
CA ARG A 107 12.53 11.90 -15.69
C ARG A 107 12.41 10.93 -16.86
N HIS A 108 12.06 9.67 -16.59
CA HIS A 108 11.89 8.64 -17.60
C HIS A 108 10.79 8.99 -18.62
N PHE A 109 9.60 9.39 -18.15
CA PHE A 109 8.48 9.75 -19.03
C PHE A 109 8.82 10.94 -19.93
N ARG A 110 9.51 11.95 -19.41
CA ARG A 110 9.93 13.11 -20.22
C ARG A 110 11.00 12.71 -21.24
N SER A 111 11.99 11.95 -20.82
CA SER A 111 13.06 11.46 -21.71
C SER A 111 12.48 10.64 -22.88
N ARG A 112 11.53 9.73 -22.58
CA ARG A 112 10.90 8.85 -23.57
C ARG A 112 9.86 9.55 -24.45
N LEU A 113 8.94 10.33 -23.88
CA LEU A 113 7.76 10.84 -24.59
C LEU A 113 7.94 12.22 -25.21
N ASP A 114 8.77 13.06 -24.60
CA ASP A 114 9.08 14.41 -25.12
C ASP A 114 10.35 14.39 -25.98
N GLY A 115 11.03 13.24 -26.03
CA GLY A 115 12.39 13.08 -26.53
C GLY A 115 13.40 13.71 -25.59
N THR A 116 14.59 13.10 -25.52
CA THR A 116 15.77 13.82 -25.04
C THR A 116 15.96 15.02 -25.95
N ALA A 117 15.64 16.22 -25.49
CA ALA A 117 15.87 17.48 -26.20
C ALA A 117 17.38 17.77 -26.37
N LYS A 118 18.08 16.86 -27.05
CA LYS A 118 19.47 16.91 -27.50
C LYS A 118 19.54 16.40 -28.94
N THR A 119 18.81 17.04 -29.84
CA THR A 119 19.49 17.62 -31.00
C THR A 119 19.56 19.12 -30.74
N LEU A 120 20.70 19.49 -30.14
CA LEU A 120 21.26 20.81 -30.17
C LEU A 120 21.27 21.32 -31.63
N ARG A 121 20.20 22.00 -32.06
CA ARG A 121 20.41 23.17 -32.91
C ARG A 121 21.19 24.15 -32.04
N GLN A 122 22.48 24.23 -32.38
CA GLN A 122 23.46 25.18 -31.87
C GLN A 122 22.80 26.49 -31.44
N ARG A 123 22.75 26.71 -30.12
CA ARG A 123 22.64 28.06 -29.58
C ARG A 123 23.95 28.33 -28.84
N PRO A 124 24.68 29.40 -29.21
CA PRO A 124 26.02 29.62 -28.70
C PRO A 124 26.00 29.82 -27.19
N ARG A 125 27.00 29.20 -26.56
CA ARG A 125 27.41 29.37 -25.15
C ARG A 125 27.29 30.82 -24.71
N ARG A 126 26.33 31.12 -23.83
CA ARG A 126 26.43 32.17 -22.80
C ARG A 126 25.30 31.95 -21.78
N GLN A 127 25.62 32.12 -20.50
CA GLN A 127 24.86 31.84 -19.26
C GLN A 127 25.17 30.46 -18.66
N ALA A 128 26.26 30.29 -17.90
CA ALA A 128 26.56 30.94 -16.61
C ALA A 128 25.40 30.79 -15.59
N GLN A 129 25.57 29.80 -14.72
CA GLN A 129 25.15 29.83 -13.31
C GLN A 129 23.70 30.20 -12.98
N ARG A 130 22.71 29.50 -13.54
CA ARG A 130 21.43 29.33 -12.85
C ARG A 130 21.41 27.95 -12.19
N GLY A 131 21.61 27.94 -10.87
CA GLY A 131 21.81 26.74 -10.05
C GLY A 131 20.68 25.71 -10.16
N LEU A 132 21.09 24.44 -10.22
CA LEU A 132 20.26 23.22 -10.29
C LEU A 132 19.18 23.14 -9.21
N LEU A 133 19.41 23.74 -8.04
CA LEU A 133 18.43 23.83 -6.95
C LEU A 133 17.15 24.57 -7.36
N ALA A 134 17.20 25.52 -8.29
CA ALA A 134 16.01 26.24 -8.75
C ALA A 134 15.11 25.39 -9.67
N ARG A 135 15.69 24.44 -10.43
CA ARG A 135 14.94 23.51 -11.30
C ARG A 135 14.30 22.38 -10.51
N LEU A 136 14.95 21.88 -9.46
CA LEU A 136 14.35 20.93 -8.52
C LEU A 136 13.25 21.58 -7.65
N ARG A 137 13.39 22.87 -7.30
CA ARG A 137 12.36 23.65 -6.58
C ARG A 137 11.05 23.78 -7.36
N ALA A 138 11.13 23.95 -8.68
CA ALA A 138 9.96 23.99 -9.55
C ALA A 138 9.29 22.62 -9.76
N LEU A 139 10.03 21.52 -9.52
CA LEU A 139 9.52 20.16 -9.69
C LEU A 139 8.85 19.59 -8.43
N LEU A 140 9.20 20.12 -7.24
CA LEU A 140 8.70 19.64 -5.94
C LEU A 140 7.72 20.62 -5.25
N SER A 141 7.50 21.80 -5.82
CA SER A 141 6.42 22.72 -5.45
C SER A 141 5.13 22.35 -6.18
N LEU A 142 4.51 21.23 -5.79
CA LEU A 142 3.26 20.72 -6.39
C LEU A 142 1.98 21.19 -5.66
N ALA A 143 2.07 22.17 -4.75
CA ALA A 143 0.91 22.59 -3.95
C ALA A 143 0.27 23.93 -4.36
N GLU A 144 0.87 24.77 -5.21
CA GLU A 144 0.27 26.07 -5.53
C GLU A 144 0.79 26.61 -6.87
N THR A 145 -0.06 26.56 -7.90
CA THR A 145 -0.24 27.60 -8.93
C THR A 145 -1.28 27.12 -9.96
N GLN A 146 -2.56 27.25 -9.62
CA GLN A 146 -3.59 27.49 -10.62
C GLN A 146 -3.72 29.00 -10.80
N SER A 147 -2.80 29.62 -11.55
CA SER A 147 -3.03 30.95 -12.16
C SER A 147 -1.80 31.45 -12.90
N ALA A 148 -2.04 31.92 -14.13
CA ALA A 148 -1.20 32.72 -15.02
C ALA A 148 -0.16 31.98 -15.89
N GLY A 149 -0.53 31.76 -17.15
CA GLY A 149 0.40 31.56 -18.28
C GLY A 149 1.11 30.21 -18.33
N THR A 150 0.40 29.10 -18.09
CA THR A 150 1.00 27.77 -18.16
C THR A 150 1.40 27.43 -19.59
N ARG A 151 2.71 27.31 -19.82
CA ARG A 151 3.26 26.64 -21.00
C ARG A 151 2.52 25.32 -21.22
N PRO A 152 2.29 24.91 -22.49
CA PRO A 152 1.66 23.63 -22.77
C PRO A 152 2.43 22.52 -22.05
N LYS A 153 1.72 21.75 -21.22
CA LYS A 153 2.30 20.61 -20.51
C LYS A 153 2.80 19.60 -21.53
N SER A 154 4.00 19.08 -21.30
CA SER A 154 4.58 18.09 -22.21
C SER A 154 3.83 16.74 -22.10
N ARG A 155 4.01 15.84 -23.08
CA ARG A 155 3.37 14.52 -23.04
C ARG A 155 3.81 13.72 -21.83
N GLY A 156 5.11 13.77 -21.53
CA GLY A 156 5.69 13.15 -20.33
C GLY A 156 5.12 13.73 -19.04
N GLU A 157 4.87 15.04 -18.99
CA GLU A 157 4.28 15.69 -17.81
C GLU A 157 2.81 15.35 -17.61
N ILE A 158 2.03 15.26 -18.69
CA ILE A 158 0.62 14.84 -18.64
C ILE A 158 0.52 13.40 -18.11
N LEU A 159 1.37 12.50 -18.60
CA LEU A 159 1.40 11.11 -18.12
C LEU A 159 1.84 11.04 -16.65
N TYR A 160 2.88 11.78 -16.26
CA TYR A 160 3.33 11.85 -14.87
C TYR A 160 2.21 12.31 -13.93
N ILE A 161 1.46 13.36 -14.28
CA ILE A 161 0.34 13.85 -13.46
C ILE A 161 -0.74 12.77 -13.28
N ALA A 162 -0.98 11.95 -14.31
CA ALA A 162 -1.92 10.83 -14.18
C ALA A 162 -1.43 9.74 -13.21
N PHE A 163 -0.10 9.53 -13.11
CA PHE A 163 0.52 8.50 -12.29
C PHE A 163 0.93 8.95 -10.87
N GLN A 164 1.10 10.24 -10.62
CA GLN A 164 1.78 10.75 -9.42
C GLN A 164 1.21 10.21 -8.10
N ASP A 165 -0.11 10.00 -8.04
CA ASP A 165 -0.81 9.52 -6.84
C ASP A 165 -0.63 8.02 -6.62
N TYR A 166 -0.19 7.28 -7.64
CA TYR A 166 0.03 5.83 -7.63
C TYR A 166 1.51 5.45 -7.57
N LEU A 167 2.44 6.37 -7.82
CA LEU A 167 3.88 6.14 -7.68
C LEU A 167 4.29 6.32 -6.21
N ARG A 168 4.23 5.25 -5.44
CA ARG A 168 4.43 5.23 -3.98
C ARG A 168 5.51 4.27 -3.51
N HIS A 169 5.75 3.20 -4.25
CA HIS A 169 6.57 2.09 -3.81
C HIS A 169 7.76 1.89 -4.73
N ASP A 170 8.88 1.48 -4.13
CA ASP A 170 10.13 1.15 -4.82
C ASP A 170 10.00 -0.04 -5.78
N TRP A 171 9.15 -1.04 -5.52
CA TRP A 171 8.89 -2.14 -6.45
C TRP A 171 8.37 -1.68 -7.82
N GLN A 172 7.85 -0.44 -7.91
CA GLN A 172 7.39 0.14 -9.16
C GLN A 172 8.52 0.57 -10.08
N VAL A 173 9.73 0.77 -9.55
CA VAL A 173 10.89 1.24 -10.32
C VAL A 173 11.11 0.41 -11.58
N PRO A 174 11.30 -0.92 -11.52
CA PRO A 174 11.50 -1.74 -12.73
C PRO A 174 10.31 -1.74 -13.70
N ILE A 175 9.12 -1.29 -13.27
CA ILE A 175 7.89 -1.24 -14.08
C ILE A 175 7.74 0.11 -14.81
N ILE A 176 8.46 1.16 -14.39
CA ILE A 176 8.41 2.50 -14.99
C ILE A 176 8.52 2.49 -16.53
N PRO A 177 9.38 1.66 -17.17
CA PRO A 177 9.46 1.59 -18.62
C PRO A 177 8.15 1.12 -19.28
N GLU A 178 7.39 0.23 -18.63
CA GLU A 178 6.07 -0.20 -19.13
C GLU A 178 5.00 0.86 -18.88
N TYR A 179 5.07 1.57 -17.75
CA TYR A 179 4.17 2.69 -17.46
C TYR A 179 4.26 3.80 -18.51
N CYS A 180 5.45 4.04 -19.08
CA CYS A 180 5.61 5.07 -20.11
C CYS A 180 4.83 4.79 -21.40
N LEU A 181 4.43 3.54 -21.61
CA LEU A 181 3.68 3.07 -22.77
C LEU A 181 2.15 3.09 -22.54
N MET A 182 1.69 3.47 -21.35
CA MET A 182 0.27 3.60 -21.02
C MET A 182 -0.28 4.97 -21.43
N SER A 183 -1.59 5.04 -21.71
CA SER A 183 -2.27 6.31 -21.94
C SER A 183 -2.74 6.95 -20.62
N PRO A 184 -2.76 8.29 -20.50
CA PRO A 184 -3.27 8.96 -19.28
C PRO A 184 -4.72 8.59 -18.96
N GLY A 185 -5.56 8.33 -19.98
CA GLY A 185 -6.94 7.92 -19.80
C GLY A 185 -7.06 6.53 -19.15
N MET A 186 -6.22 5.58 -19.59
CA MET A 186 -6.15 4.25 -19.01
C MET A 186 -5.73 4.29 -17.53
N VAL A 187 -4.70 5.08 -17.19
CA VAL A 187 -4.25 5.25 -15.81
C VAL A 187 -5.36 5.80 -14.91
N ARG A 188 -6.11 6.80 -15.38
CA ARG A 188 -7.24 7.36 -14.63
C ARG A 188 -8.40 6.36 -14.47
N ARG A 189 -8.67 5.54 -15.49
CA ARG A 189 -9.72 4.52 -15.44
C ARG A 189 -9.39 3.41 -14.45
N LEU A 190 -8.14 2.96 -14.43
CA LEU A 190 -7.66 1.95 -13.47
C LEU A 190 -7.64 2.51 -12.04
N GLY A 191 -7.22 3.77 -11.90
CA GLY A 191 -7.14 4.43 -10.61
C GLY A 191 -6.27 3.64 -9.62
N PRO A 192 -6.74 3.42 -8.38
CA PRO A 192 -6.01 2.65 -7.37
C PRO A 192 -5.70 1.20 -7.76
N ARG A 193 -6.50 0.57 -8.65
CA ARG A 193 -6.27 -0.82 -9.10
C ARG A 193 -4.96 -1.02 -9.85
N LEU A 194 -4.36 0.07 -10.32
CA LEU A 194 -3.03 0.05 -10.91
C LEU A 194 -1.98 -0.56 -9.97
N LEU A 195 -2.15 -0.39 -8.65
CA LEU A 195 -1.24 -0.92 -7.63
C LEU A 195 -1.30 -2.44 -7.47
N ASP A 196 -2.34 -3.07 -7.99
CA ASP A 196 -2.50 -4.53 -7.97
C ASP A 196 -1.58 -5.20 -9.02
N TYR A 197 -1.16 -4.47 -10.05
CA TYR A 197 -0.33 -4.96 -11.14
C TYR A 197 1.16 -4.73 -10.84
N ARG A 198 1.75 -5.68 -10.12
CA ARG A 198 3.13 -5.60 -9.63
C ARG A 198 4.20 -6.15 -10.59
N LEU A 199 3.79 -6.70 -11.73
CA LEU A 199 4.71 -7.23 -12.75
C LEU A 199 4.62 -6.42 -14.04
N ALA A 200 5.76 -6.24 -14.71
CA ALA A 200 5.83 -5.61 -16.02
C ALA A 200 4.93 -6.35 -17.05
N GLU A 201 4.90 -7.68 -16.99
CA GLU A 201 4.05 -8.49 -17.87
C GLU A 201 2.55 -8.20 -17.68
N ASP A 202 2.13 -7.95 -16.44
CA ASP A 202 0.74 -7.62 -16.17
C ASP A 202 0.35 -6.29 -16.81
N ILE A 203 1.25 -5.30 -16.75
CA ILE A 203 1.05 -4.00 -17.43
C ILE A 203 1.00 -4.17 -18.94
N ARG A 204 1.81 -5.07 -19.52
CA ARG A 204 1.76 -5.40 -20.95
C ARG A 204 0.41 -5.99 -21.34
N ARG A 205 -0.08 -6.98 -20.58
CA ARG A 205 -1.39 -7.60 -20.83
C ARG A 205 -2.54 -6.60 -20.67
N LEU A 206 -2.47 -5.75 -19.64
CA LEU A 206 -3.44 -4.69 -19.40
C LEU A 206 -3.52 -3.69 -20.56
N ARG A 207 -2.38 -3.40 -21.20
CA ARG A 207 -2.32 -2.51 -22.38
C ARG A 207 -2.88 -3.18 -23.63
N ALA A 208 -2.72 -4.50 -23.76
CA ALA A 208 -3.23 -5.26 -24.90
C ALA A 208 -4.77 -5.35 -24.88
N ASP A 209 -5.36 -5.54 -23.69
CA ASP A 209 -6.82 -5.54 -23.50
C ASP A 209 -7.21 -4.59 -22.36
N PRO A 210 -7.41 -3.29 -22.68
CA PRO A 210 -7.65 -2.27 -21.67
C PRO A 210 -9.12 -2.22 -21.20
N ASP A 211 -10.03 -2.92 -21.89
CA ASP A 211 -11.46 -2.95 -21.58
C ASP A 211 -11.84 -4.18 -20.76
N ASN A 212 -11.12 -5.29 -20.91
CA ASN A 212 -11.23 -6.47 -20.06
C ASN A 212 -9.90 -6.75 -19.33
N PRO A 213 -9.59 -5.99 -18.26
CA PRO A 213 -8.31 -6.08 -17.59
C PRO A 213 -8.12 -7.47 -16.98
N PRO A 214 -7.03 -8.18 -17.30
CA PRO A 214 -6.78 -9.50 -16.73
C PRO A 214 -6.64 -9.42 -15.20
N PRO A 215 -6.94 -10.50 -14.47
CA PRO A 215 -6.63 -10.56 -13.06
C PRO A 215 -5.11 -10.38 -12.86
N PRO A 216 -4.68 -9.62 -11.85
CA PRO A 216 -3.27 -9.46 -11.55
C PRO A 216 -2.66 -10.83 -11.22
N THR A 217 -1.41 -11.03 -11.62
CA THR A 217 -0.71 -12.25 -11.24
C THR A 217 -0.50 -12.23 -9.74
N PRO A 218 -0.89 -13.28 -8.99
CA PRO A 218 -0.60 -13.34 -7.56
C PRO A 218 0.91 -13.34 -7.39
N VAL A 219 1.44 -12.26 -6.81
CA VAL A 219 2.82 -12.23 -6.37
C VAL A 219 2.87 -13.04 -5.09
N VAL A 220 3.46 -14.24 -5.16
CA VAL A 220 3.84 -14.95 -3.95
C VAL A 220 4.93 -14.11 -3.32
N GLU A 221 4.58 -13.34 -2.28
CA GLU A 221 5.55 -12.73 -1.40
C GLU A 221 6.25 -13.89 -0.69
N VAL A 222 7.33 -14.37 -1.29
CA VAL A 222 8.21 -15.34 -0.64
C VAL A 222 8.76 -14.59 0.56
N ASN A 223 8.28 -14.90 1.76
CA ASN A 223 8.79 -14.34 3.01
C ASN A 223 10.31 -14.62 3.06
N GLU A 224 11.11 -13.56 2.83
CA GLU A 224 12.57 -13.57 2.64
C GLU A 224 13.37 -13.88 3.93
N ASN A 225 12.80 -14.60 4.90
CA ASN A 225 13.49 -14.93 6.15
C ASN A 225 14.34 -16.20 6.10
N ALA A 226 14.51 -16.86 4.94
CA ALA A 226 15.17 -18.17 4.90
C ALA A 226 16.41 -18.32 3.99
N GLN A 227 16.56 -17.60 2.87
CA GLN A 227 17.73 -17.79 1.99
C GLN A 227 17.94 -16.58 1.07
N GLY A 228 19.04 -15.86 1.29
CA GLY A 228 19.38 -14.59 0.63
C GLY A 228 19.64 -14.69 -0.88
N ARG A 229 18.56 -14.65 -1.67
CA ARG A 229 18.59 -14.26 -3.09
C ARG A 229 17.37 -13.36 -3.38
N PRO A 230 17.57 -12.10 -3.81
CA PRO A 230 16.47 -11.28 -4.30
C PRO A 230 16.16 -11.72 -5.73
N GLY A 231 15.01 -12.33 -5.93
CA GLY A 231 14.53 -12.69 -7.25
C GLY A 231 13.05 -13.05 -7.20
N TYR A 232 12.24 -12.32 -7.96
CA TYR A 232 10.85 -12.67 -8.21
C TYR A 232 10.82 -14.03 -8.93
N GLN A 233 10.63 -15.12 -8.19
CA GLN A 233 10.38 -16.42 -8.80
C GLN A 233 8.91 -16.49 -9.19
N LEU A 234 8.65 -16.58 -10.50
CA LEU A 234 7.35 -16.97 -11.01
C LEU A 234 7.01 -18.38 -10.48
N PRO A 235 5.74 -18.65 -10.11
CA PRO A 235 5.30 -20.00 -9.82
C PRO A 235 5.52 -20.90 -11.04
N ASP A 236 6.02 -22.10 -10.82
CA ASP A 236 6.47 -23.07 -11.82
C ASP A 236 5.29 -23.76 -12.55
N VAL A 237 4.38 -22.98 -13.16
CA VAL A 237 3.11 -23.48 -13.74
C VAL A 237 3.09 -23.47 -15.27
N LEU A 238 4.20 -23.19 -15.94
CA LEU A 238 4.25 -23.21 -17.40
C LEU A 238 5.56 -23.82 -17.92
N ASP A 239 5.72 -25.13 -17.73
CA ASP A 239 6.62 -25.94 -18.58
C ASP A 239 5.89 -27.17 -19.14
N SER A 240 4.93 -26.92 -20.04
CA SER A 240 4.37 -27.94 -20.91
C SER A 240 5.33 -28.20 -22.06
N GLY A 241 6.33 -29.06 -21.86
CA GLY A 241 7.38 -29.15 -22.88
C GLY A 241 8.38 -30.30 -22.89
N ARG A 242 8.30 -31.36 -22.07
CA ARG A 242 9.19 -32.52 -22.27
C ARG A 242 8.51 -33.88 -22.06
N LYS A 243 8.45 -34.63 -23.16
CA LYS A 243 8.16 -36.07 -23.23
C LYS A 243 9.20 -36.85 -22.40
N GLY A 244 8.80 -37.32 -21.23
CA GLY A 244 9.53 -38.28 -20.40
C GLY A 244 8.64 -39.49 -20.08
N LYS A 245 9.19 -40.70 -20.26
CA LYS A 245 8.50 -42.00 -20.24
C LYS A 245 7.86 -42.34 -18.87
N PRO A 246 6.79 -43.15 -18.83
CA PRO A 246 6.19 -43.61 -17.59
C PRO A 246 7.08 -44.67 -16.91
N THR A 247 7.39 -44.45 -15.63
CA THR A 247 7.96 -45.48 -14.76
C THR A 247 6.86 -46.43 -14.29
N PRO A 248 7.11 -47.76 -14.26
CA PRO A 248 6.09 -48.74 -13.94
C PRO A 248 5.81 -48.82 -12.44
N ILE A 249 4.53 -48.91 -12.10
CA ILE A 249 4.04 -49.30 -10.78
C ILE A 249 4.36 -50.79 -10.60
N SER A 250 5.19 -51.12 -9.60
CA SER A 250 5.46 -52.50 -9.18
C SER A 250 4.77 -52.76 -7.85
N THR A 251 3.89 -53.75 -7.85
CA THR A 251 3.11 -54.27 -6.73
C THR A 251 3.84 -55.38 -5.98
N ALA A 252 3.61 -55.43 -4.65
CA ALA A 252 3.85 -56.52 -3.69
C ALA A 252 5.34 -56.78 -3.33
N ASP A 253 5.75 -57.16 -2.12
CA ASP A 253 5.05 -57.69 -0.95
C ASP A 253 5.96 -57.55 0.29
N LYS A 254 5.34 -57.47 1.49
CA LYS A 254 5.86 -57.82 2.83
C LYS A 254 7.30 -57.44 3.24
N ARG A 255 7.41 -56.57 4.25
CA ARG A 255 8.21 -56.86 5.46
C ARG A 255 7.73 -56.06 6.67
N VAL A 256 7.50 -56.81 7.73
CA VAL A 256 7.21 -56.41 9.12
C VAL A 256 8.52 -55.95 9.77
N SER A 257 8.54 -54.78 10.41
CA SER A 257 9.13 -54.62 11.75
C SER A 257 8.82 -53.23 12.33
N ASP A 258 8.07 -53.24 13.42
CA ASP A 258 8.31 -52.52 14.68
C ASP A 258 8.82 -51.08 14.63
N GLY A 259 7.90 -50.16 14.93
CA GLY A 259 8.22 -48.76 15.22
C GLY A 259 6.97 -47.87 15.33
N MET A 260 5.89 -48.36 15.92
CA MET A 260 4.69 -47.54 16.18
C MET A 260 4.94 -46.63 17.38
N ALA A 261 5.30 -45.37 17.12
CA ALA A 261 5.00 -44.28 18.05
C ALA A 261 3.49 -43.99 17.94
N PRO A 262 2.72 -44.01 19.04
CA PRO A 262 1.31 -43.67 18.98
C PRO A 262 1.21 -42.18 18.66
N LEU A 263 0.66 -41.87 17.48
CA LEU A 263 0.10 -40.56 17.20
C LEU A 263 -1.00 -40.32 18.23
N LEU A 264 -0.68 -39.46 19.20
CA LEU A 264 -1.63 -38.83 20.13
C LEU A 264 -2.76 -38.17 19.31
N THR A 265 -3.80 -38.94 19.04
CA THR A 265 -5.14 -38.46 18.73
C THR A 265 -5.81 -37.99 20.02
N ASP A 266 -5.20 -36.99 20.66
CA ASP A 266 -5.86 -36.14 21.65
C ASP A 266 -5.93 -34.74 21.05
N ILE A 267 -6.73 -34.60 19.99
CA ILE A 267 -7.29 -33.31 19.60
C ILE A 267 -8.23 -32.94 20.73
N VAL A 268 -7.66 -32.25 21.71
CA VAL A 268 -8.33 -31.56 22.79
C VAL A 268 -9.54 -30.84 22.21
N LYS A 269 -10.74 -31.30 22.60
CA LYS A 269 -11.95 -30.48 22.60
C LYS A 269 -11.64 -29.26 23.47
N THR A 270 -11.07 -28.23 22.87
CA THR A 270 -10.95 -26.92 23.51
C THR A 270 -12.29 -26.23 23.33
N ASP A 271 -13.22 -26.62 24.19
CA ASP A 271 -14.41 -25.85 24.52
C ASP A 271 -13.98 -24.40 24.87
N ASP A 272 -14.73 -23.45 24.33
CA ASP A 272 -14.71 -22.02 24.67
C ASP A 272 -13.36 -21.29 24.74
N LYS A 273 -12.52 -21.47 23.72
CA LYS A 273 -11.52 -20.44 23.44
C LYS A 273 -12.24 -19.15 23.05
N ASP A 274 -12.01 -18.10 23.84
CA ASP A 274 -12.38 -16.74 23.51
C ASP A 274 -11.93 -16.40 22.07
N ARG A 275 -12.90 -16.31 21.17
CA ARG A 275 -12.74 -16.00 19.74
C ARG A 275 -12.75 -14.49 19.45
N ARG A 276 -12.68 -13.62 20.48
CA ARG A 276 -12.78 -12.16 20.33
C ARG A 276 -11.69 -11.68 19.40
N ALA A 277 -12.03 -10.67 18.59
CA ALA A 277 -11.01 -10.01 17.78
C ALA A 277 -9.95 -9.41 18.71
N ARG A 278 -8.68 -9.63 18.42
CA ARG A 278 -7.60 -9.01 19.20
C ARG A 278 -7.44 -7.56 18.73
N LEU A 279 -7.44 -6.62 19.67
CA LEU A 279 -7.33 -5.19 19.35
C LEU A 279 -6.04 -4.85 18.58
N SER A 280 -4.93 -5.55 18.86
CA SER A 280 -3.65 -5.41 18.11
C SER A 280 -3.79 -5.69 16.62
N ASP A 281 -4.67 -6.63 16.28
CA ASP A 281 -4.79 -7.19 14.94
C ASP A 281 -5.73 -6.32 14.10
N ILE A 282 -6.75 -5.74 14.72
CA ILE A 282 -7.77 -4.94 14.02
C ILE A 282 -7.55 -3.42 14.08
N LEU A 283 -6.66 -2.90 14.92
CA LEU A 283 -6.40 -1.46 15.04
C LEU A 283 -5.09 -1.06 14.37
N THR A 284 -5.07 0.14 13.78
CA THR A 284 -3.84 0.78 13.27
C THR A 284 -2.81 0.95 14.38
N ALA A 285 -1.53 1.14 14.04
CA ALA A 285 -0.46 1.29 15.03
C ALA A 285 -0.71 2.47 16.00
N ASP A 286 -1.33 3.55 15.51
CA ASP A 286 -1.75 4.68 16.33
C ASP A 286 -3.04 4.45 17.14
N GLY A 287 -3.70 3.31 16.93
CA GLY A 287 -4.95 2.92 17.59
C GLY A 287 -6.15 3.80 17.26
N LYS A 288 -6.04 4.71 16.27
CA LYS A 288 -7.09 5.69 15.94
C LYS A 288 -8.11 5.17 14.94
N ARG A 289 -7.79 4.12 14.19
CA ARG A 289 -8.65 3.55 13.14
C ARG A 289 -8.60 2.04 13.15
N LEU A 290 -9.57 1.42 12.46
CA LEU A 290 -9.48 0.01 12.13
C LEU A 290 -8.47 -0.20 10.97
N LYS A 291 -7.74 -1.30 11.01
CA LYS A 291 -6.87 -1.79 9.94
C LYS A 291 -7.72 -2.40 8.84
N ALA A 292 -7.76 -1.79 7.66
CA ALA A 292 -8.54 -2.29 6.52
C ALA A 292 -8.13 -3.72 6.11
N ASN A 293 -6.83 -4.02 6.13
CA ASN A 293 -6.28 -5.34 5.79
C ASN A 293 -6.63 -6.44 6.80
N ALA A 294 -6.98 -6.09 8.04
CA ALA A 294 -7.37 -7.07 9.05
C ALA A 294 -8.66 -7.81 8.71
N PHE A 295 -9.48 -7.24 7.82
CA PHE A 295 -10.77 -7.80 7.40
C PHE A 295 -10.69 -8.57 6.09
N THR A 296 -9.55 -8.59 5.39
CA THR A 296 -9.45 -9.18 4.05
C THR A 296 -9.91 -10.65 4.04
N MET A 297 -9.41 -11.47 4.96
CA MET A 297 -9.79 -12.89 5.04
C MET A 297 -11.26 -13.08 5.44
N THR A 298 -11.75 -12.24 6.35
CA THR A 298 -13.14 -12.23 6.79
C THR A 298 -14.10 -11.89 5.64
N LEU A 299 -13.75 -10.94 4.79
CA LEU A 299 -14.56 -10.54 3.64
C LEU A 299 -14.56 -11.58 2.50
N LEU A 300 -13.67 -12.56 2.54
CA LEU A 300 -13.69 -13.69 1.62
C LEU A 300 -14.64 -14.81 2.06
N ASP A 301 -15.09 -14.82 3.33
CA ASP A 301 -16.02 -15.82 3.84
C ASP A 301 -17.41 -15.68 3.18
N PRO A 302 -17.93 -16.73 2.51
CA PRO A 302 -19.25 -16.71 1.89
C PRO A 302 -20.38 -16.32 2.84
N LYS A 303 -20.31 -16.71 4.12
CA LYS A 303 -21.34 -16.39 5.13
C LYS A 303 -21.38 -14.91 5.45
N VAL A 304 -20.22 -14.27 5.53
CA VAL A 304 -20.12 -12.82 5.73
C VAL A 304 -20.62 -12.11 4.47
N ARG A 305 -20.13 -12.50 3.30
CA ARG A 305 -20.52 -11.89 2.02
C ARG A 305 -22.01 -11.92 1.74
N ALA A 306 -22.71 -13.00 2.12
CA ALA A 306 -24.15 -13.12 1.95
C ALA A 306 -24.96 -12.05 2.73
N LEU A 307 -24.37 -11.45 3.77
CA LEU A 307 -25.02 -10.44 4.62
C LEU A 307 -24.56 -9.01 4.31
N LEU A 308 -23.53 -8.83 3.49
CA LEU A 308 -22.98 -7.51 3.20
C LEU A 308 -23.62 -6.88 1.96
N PRO A 309 -24.00 -5.59 2.01
CA PRO A 309 -24.42 -4.86 0.82
C PRO A 309 -23.22 -4.65 -0.12
N ASN A 310 -23.39 -4.95 -1.41
CA ASN A 310 -22.35 -4.82 -2.45
C ASN A 310 -21.07 -5.62 -2.13
N ALA A 311 -21.21 -6.88 -1.68
CA ALA A 311 -20.11 -7.75 -1.27
C ALA A 311 -19.06 -8.01 -2.37
N GLU A 312 -19.37 -7.72 -3.63
CA GLU A 312 -18.44 -7.75 -4.76
C GLU A 312 -17.43 -6.60 -4.77
N GLN A 313 -17.71 -5.49 -4.08
CA GLN A 313 -16.86 -4.30 -4.03
C GLN A 313 -15.92 -4.32 -2.82
N THR A 314 -15.10 -5.36 -2.67
CA THR A 314 -14.23 -5.56 -1.50
C THR A 314 -13.39 -4.34 -1.14
N VAL A 315 -12.85 -3.62 -2.13
CA VAL A 315 -12.04 -2.39 -1.92
C VAL A 315 -12.86 -1.27 -1.26
N ARG A 316 -14.13 -1.12 -1.63
CA ARG A 316 -15.01 -0.12 -1.03
C ARG A 316 -15.35 -0.50 0.41
N VAL A 317 -15.68 -1.78 0.64
CA VAL A 317 -16.00 -2.31 1.96
C VAL A 317 -14.81 -2.15 2.92
N THR A 318 -13.60 -2.50 2.50
CA THR A 318 -12.39 -2.33 3.32
C THR A 318 -12.08 -0.85 3.59
N GLY A 319 -12.36 0.04 2.62
CA GLY A 319 -12.26 1.49 2.80
C GLY A 319 -13.20 2.03 3.88
N ILE A 320 -14.46 1.57 3.89
CA ILE A 320 -15.46 1.94 4.92
C ILE A 320 -15.02 1.43 6.29
N LEU A 321 -14.60 0.17 6.39
CA LEU A 321 -14.10 -0.42 7.63
C LEU A 321 -12.89 0.36 8.16
N GLY A 322 -11.92 0.70 7.29
CA GLY A 322 -10.74 1.48 7.67
C GLY A 322 -11.00 2.95 8.03
N ALA A 323 -12.18 3.48 7.72
CA ALA A 323 -12.57 4.83 8.11
C ALA A 323 -13.15 4.89 9.55
N VAL A 324 -13.50 3.75 10.14
CA VAL A 324 -14.08 3.68 11.48
C VAL A 324 -13.06 4.07 12.55
N ASN A 325 -13.49 4.89 13.51
CA ASN A 325 -12.72 5.29 14.67
C ASN A 325 -12.35 4.07 15.53
N GLY A 326 -11.07 3.97 15.88
CA GLY A 326 -10.53 2.89 16.70
C GLY A 326 -11.18 2.77 18.07
N LEU A 327 -11.66 3.88 18.67
CA LEU A 327 -12.41 3.84 19.93
C LEU A 327 -13.75 3.09 19.78
N VAL A 328 -14.44 3.29 18.66
CA VAL A 328 -15.66 2.55 18.34
C VAL A 328 -15.35 1.06 18.17
N GLY A 329 -14.27 0.73 17.47
CA GLY A 329 -13.77 -0.65 17.38
C GLY A 329 -13.50 -1.28 18.74
N LYS A 330 -12.81 -0.55 19.63
CA LYS A 330 -12.52 -0.98 21.01
C LYS A 330 -13.79 -1.22 21.81
N MET A 331 -14.80 -0.37 21.69
CA MET A 331 -16.07 -0.54 22.40
C MET A 331 -16.81 -1.78 21.91
N LEU A 332 -16.96 -1.97 20.59
CA LEU A 332 -17.67 -3.12 20.05
C LEU A 332 -16.98 -4.44 20.39
N VAL A 333 -15.65 -4.49 20.35
CA VAL A 333 -14.90 -5.70 20.70
C VAL A 333 -14.79 -5.92 22.20
N GLY A 334 -14.55 -4.85 22.98
CA GLY A 334 -14.38 -4.93 24.42
C GLY A 334 -15.69 -5.23 25.16
N GLU A 335 -16.77 -4.55 24.78
CA GLU A 335 -18.06 -4.61 25.49
C GLU A 335 -18.99 -5.70 24.97
N LEU A 336 -19.01 -5.97 23.66
CA LEU A 336 -19.87 -7.00 23.06
C LEU A 336 -19.12 -8.29 22.74
N GLY A 337 -17.79 -8.28 22.85
CA GLY A 337 -16.98 -9.45 22.54
C GLY A 337 -16.99 -9.82 21.06
N PHE A 338 -17.12 -8.84 20.16
CA PHE A 338 -17.18 -9.15 18.74
C PHE A 338 -15.91 -9.79 18.21
N ARG A 339 -16.13 -10.85 17.42
CA ARG A 339 -15.17 -11.43 16.50
C ARG A 339 -15.01 -10.54 15.25
N THR A 340 -13.98 -10.78 14.45
CA THR A 340 -13.69 -9.96 13.26
C THR A 340 -14.83 -10.00 12.22
N ASP A 341 -15.48 -11.15 12.04
CA ASP A 341 -16.66 -11.35 11.18
C ASP A 341 -17.88 -10.56 11.68
N GLN A 342 -18.18 -10.67 12.98
CA GLN A 342 -19.28 -9.94 13.61
C GLN A 342 -19.09 -8.43 13.54
N LEU A 343 -17.86 -7.95 13.79
CA LEU A 343 -17.51 -6.53 13.69
C LEU A 343 -17.72 -6.00 12.27
N ALA A 344 -17.27 -6.74 11.25
CA ALA A 344 -17.47 -6.36 9.85
C ALA A 344 -18.95 -6.26 9.48
N VAL A 345 -19.74 -7.28 9.85
CA VAL A 345 -21.19 -7.32 9.58
C VAL A 345 -21.91 -6.18 10.29
N PHE A 346 -21.61 -5.94 11.57
CA PHE A 346 -22.22 -4.85 12.34
C PHE A 346 -21.97 -3.49 11.71
N VAL A 347 -20.70 -3.19 11.38
CA VAL A 347 -20.30 -1.90 10.81
C VAL A 347 -20.94 -1.69 9.44
N MET A 348 -20.95 -2.71 8.59
CA MET A 348 -21.51 -2.59 7.25
C MET A 348 -23.03 -2.52 7.23
N ALA A 349 -23.72 -3.24 8.12
CA ALA A 349 -25.16 -3.08 8.32
C ALA A 349 -25.49 -1.66 8.79
N ALA A 350 -24.69 -1.10 9.71
CA ALA A 350 -24.87 0.28 10.18
C ALA A 350 -24.63 1.30 9.06
N HIS A 351 -23.61 1.09 8.21
CA HIS A 351 -23.37 1.91 7.03
C HIS A 351 -24.54 1.88 6.06
N GLY A 352 -25.05 0.68 5.74
CA GLY A 352 -26.20 0.51 4.85
C GLY A 352 -27.45 1.21 5.35
N ALA A 353 -27.71 1.17 6.66
CA ALA A 353 -28.88 1.80 7.27
C ALA A 353 -28.77 3.33 7.39
N LEU A 354 -27.58 3.87 7.67
CA LEU A 354 -27.36 5.31 7.89
C LEU A 354 -27.07 6.10 6.61
N GLY A 355 -26.42 5.46 5.64
CA GLY A 355 -25.75 6.12 4.53
C GLY A 355 -24.45 6.82 4.92
N ASP A 356 -23.65 7.17 3.92
CA ASP A 356 -22.25 7.61 4.05
C ASP A 356 -22.06 8.78 5.05
N ASP A 357 -22.86 9.84 4.93
CA ASP A 357 -22.69 11.05 5.75
C ASP A 357 -23.00 10.84 7.24
N ARG A 358 -24.12 10.16 7.53
CA ARG A 358 -24.54 9.89 8.90
C ARG A 358 -23.65 8.84 9.55
N PHE A 359 -23.24 7.84 8.77
CA PHE A 359 -22.28 6.84 9.21
C PHE A 359 -20.94 7.50 9.59
N ASN A 360 -20.37 8.33 8.73
CA ASN A 360 -19.08 9.00 9.01
C ASN A 360 -19.15 9.92 10.24
N LYS A 361 -20.28 10.62 10.46
CA LYS A 361 -20.49 11.42 11.67
C LYS A 361 -20.57 10.57 12.94
N ALA A 362 -21.15 9.37 12.88
CA ALA A 362 -21.32 8.51 14.04
C ALA A 362 -20.09 7.62 14.32
N PHE A 363 -19.55 6.98 13.28
CA PHE A 363 -18.51 5.95 13.36
C PHE A 363 -17.13 6.40 12.88
N GLY A 364 -17.05 7.46 12.07
CA GLY A 364 -15.78 7.94 11.49
C GLY A 364 -14.90 8.70 12.51
N LEU A 365 -13.84 9.37 12.04
CA LEU A 365 -12.97 10.20 12.88
C LEU A 365 -13.36 11.69 12.73
N PRO A 366 -13.79 12.40 13.81
CA PRO A 366 -13.72 12.02 15.23
C PRO A 366 -14.86 11.12 15.74
N GLY A 367 -15.98 11.02 15.04
CA GLY A 367 -17.10 10.13 15.41
C GLY A 367 -17.84 10.58 16.68
N ARG A 368 -18.80 9.77 17.13
CA ARG A 368 -19.57 10.03 18.36
C ARG A 368 -19.58 8.78 19.25
N PRO A 369 -18.54 8.58 20.09
CA PRO A 369 -18.45 7.40 20.94
C PRO A 369 -19.63 7.27 21.90
N ASP A 370 -20.17 8.37 22.42
CA ASP A 370 -21.36 8.34 23.29
C ASP A 370 -22.61 7.77 22.58
N TYR A 371 -22.73 8.07 21.29
CA TYR A 371 -23.82 7.53 20.46
C TYR A 371 -23.66 6.02 20.29
N VAL A 372 -22.44 5.58 19.99
CA VAL A 372 -22.11 4.14 19.89
C VAL A 372 -22.25 3.44 21.24
N GLY A 373 -21.93 4.09 22.35
CA GLY A 373 -22.14 3.55 23.70
C GLY A 373 -23.60 3.23 23.97
N LYS A 374 -24.53 4.13 23.61
CA LYS A 374 -25.97 3.85 23.70
C LYS A 374 -26.40 2.69 22.81
N MET A 375 -25.76 2.51 21.65
CA MET A 375 -26.01 1.35 20.78
C MET A 375 -25.51 0.05 21.41
N VAL A 376 -24.33 0.06 22.04
CA VAL A 376 -23.76 -1.08 22.76
C VAL A 376 -24.68 -1.49 23.90
N GLU A 377 -25.19 -0.55 24.69
CA GLU A 377 -26.13 -0.85 25.77
C GLU A 377 -27.45 -1.48 25.26
N ARG A 378 -27.96 -0.99 24.11
CA ARG A 378 -29.12 -1.61 23.46
C ARG A 378 -28.81 -3.01 22.92
N ALA A 379 -27.61 -3.22 22.39
CA ALA A 379 -27.16 -4.51 21.89
C ALA A 379 -27.06 -5.53 23.04
N LYS A 380 -26.49 -5.14 24.18
CA LYS A 380 -26.46 -5.96 25.40
C LYS A 380 -27.87 -6.30 25.89
N ALA A 381 -28.79 -5.33 25.91
CA ALA A 381 -30.18 -5.56 26.29
C ALA A 381 -30.93 -6.51 25.33
N ALA A 382 -30.46 -6.63 24.08
CA ALA A 382 -30.96 -7.57 23.08
C ALA A 382 -30.15 -8.89 23.04
N ASP A 383 -29.31 -9.14 24.04
CA ASP A 383 -28.45 -10.33 24.17
C ASP A 383 -27.49 -10.54 22.98
N ILE A 384 -27.06 -9.43 22.36
CA ILE A 384 -26.06 -9.45 21.30
C ILE A 384 -24.67 -9.55 21.93
N SER A 385 -23.97 -10.63 21.63
CA SER A 385 -22.65 -10.94 22.17
C SER A 385 -21.80 -11.71 21.16
N GLN A 386 -20.65 -12.19 21.62
CA GLN A 386 -19.73 -13.04 20.85
C GLN A 386 -20.36 -14.33 20.31
N SER A 387 -21.35 -14.90 21.00
CA SER A 387 -22.01 -16.15 20.59
C SER A 387 -23.10 -15.92 19.54
N SER A 388 -23.53 -14.67 19.35
CA SER A 388 -24.61 -14.34 18.42
C SER A 388 -24.25 -14.65 16.96
N GLU A 389 -25.22 -15.16 16.20
CA GLU A 389 -25.06 -15.41 14.78
C GLU A 389 -24.96 -14.10 13.97
N LEU A 390 -24.25 -14.15 12.84
CA LEU A 390 -24.03 -12.98 11.99
C LEU A 390 -25.34 -12.35 11.50
N LYS A 391 -26.33 -13.18 11.15
CA LYS A 391 -27.63 -12.72 10.68
C LYS A 391 -28.38 -11.96 11.78
N THR A 392 -28.37 -12.47 13.01
CA THR A 392 -28.98 -11.82 14.17
C THR A 392 -28.39 -10.42 14.41
N ILE A 393 -27.07 -10.28 14.25
CA ILE A 393 -26.40 -8.98 14.38
C ILE A 393 -26.83 -8.02 13.27
N ALA A 394 -26.88 -8.47 12.01
CA ALA A 394 -27.33 -7.64 10.89
C ALA A 394 -28.80 -7.19 11.05
N ASP A 395 -29.68 -8.11 11.42
CA ASP A 395 -31.11 -7.86 11.65
C ASP A 395 -31.34 -6.89 12.82
N PHE A 396 -30.56 -7.04 13.91
CA PHE A 396 -30.59 -6.10 15.05
C PHE A 396 -30.23 -4.67 14.62
N VAL A 397 -29.10 -4.52 13.89
CA VAL A 397 -28.61 -3.20 13.49
C VAL A 397 -29.60 -2.50 12.56
N THR A 398 -30.09 -3.21 11.54
CA THR A 398 -31.05 -2.69 10.56
C THR A 398 -32.36 -2.27 11.23
N THR A 399 -32.91 -3.10 12.13
CA THR A 399 -34.14 -2.80 12.88
C THR A 399 -33.96 -1.59 13.80
N MET A 400 -32.83 -1.52 14.52
CA MET A 400 -32.54 -0.42 15.44
C MET A 400 -32.49 0.93 14.72
N PHE A 401 -31.89 0.99 13.52
CA PHE A 401 -31.82 2.23 12.74
C PHE A 401 -33.14 2.57 12.04
N ALA A 402 -33.90 1.58 11.56
CA ALA A 402 -35.24 1.80 11.01
C ALA A 402 -36.19 2.41 12.06
N ALA A 403 -36.15 1.92 13.29
CA ALA A 403 -36.94 2.46 14.40
C ALA A 403 -36.54 3.90 14.75
N ALA A 404 -35.24 4.21 14.72
CA ALA A 404 -34.73 5.56 14.97
C ALA A 404 -35.18 6.55 13.89
N GLU A 405 -35.22 6.13 12.61
CA GLU A 405 -35.70 6.98 11.52
C GLU A 405 -37.20 7.24 11.63
N ALA A 406 -38.00 6.22 11.97
CA ALA A 406 -39.44 6.37 12.18
C ALA A 406 -39.77 7.34 13.33
N ALA A 407 -38.97 7.31 14.40
CA ALA A 407 -39.11 8.22 15.53
C ALA A 407 -38.74 9.68 15.20
N GLN A 408 -37.89 9.94 14.20
CA GLN A 408 -37.52 11.30 13.76
C GLN A 408 -38.57 11.94 12.83
N LYS A 409 -39.44 11.14 12.22
CA LYS A 409 -40.50 11.61 11.32
C LYS A 409 -41.81 11.93 12.05
N ARG A 410 -41.91 11.54 13.32
CA ARG A 410 -43.01 11.90 14.22
C ARG A 410 -42.61 13.13 15.02
#